data_AF-A0A8B7JGF7-F1
#
_entry.id   AF-A0A8B7JGF7-F1
#
_cell.length_a   1.000
_cell.length_b   1.000
_cell.length_c   1.000
_cell.angle_alpha   90.00
_cell.angle_beta   90.00
_cell.angle_gamma   90.00
#
_symmetry.space_group_name_H-M   'P 1'
#
loop_
_entity.id
_entity.type
_entity.pdbx_description
1 polymer ?
#
loop_
_entity_poly.entity_id
_entity_poly.type
_entity_poly.pdbx_seq_one_letter_code
_entity_poly.pdbx_strand_id
1 'polypeptide(L)'
;MEVGSMSFVFVNGFQMVKEVLVNQGENFLDRPEKPLDLEVFNSRGLVSSNGHTWKQQRRFALSTLRNFGLGKRSLEERIQEECQYLTNALGEEQGEAGPKVSSHMNACVLVPAKNHLSLQLVLTTF
;
A
#
# COMPACT_ATOMS: atom_id res chain seq x y z
N MET A 1 -19.52 0.43 -17.86
CA MET A 1 -20.37 -0.49 -17.09
C MET A 1 -21.01 0.32 -15.98
N GLU A 2 -22.29 0.14 -15.76
CA GLU A 2 -23.03 0.89 -14.73
C GLU A 2 -23.31 -0.02 -13.55
N VAL A 3 -23.11 0.50 -12.33
CA VAL A 3 -23.41 -0.18 -11.07
C VAL A 3 -24.19 0.79 -10.21
N GLY A 4 -25.51 0.54 -10.09
CA GLY A 4 -26.41 1.49 -9.46
C GLY A 4 -26.39 2.84 -10.20
N SER A 5 -26.19 3.93 -9.46
CA SER A 5 -26.06 5.29 -10.02
C SER A 5 -24.64 5.65 -10.44
N MET A 6 -23.68 4.73 -10.33
CA MET A 6 -22.27 4.99 -10.63
C MET A 6 -21.85 4.35 -11.96
N SER A 7 -21.12 5.11 -12.77
CA SER A 7 -20.55 4.62 -14.02
C SER A 7 -19.07 4.29 -13.84
N PHE A 8 -18.67 3.13 -14.37
CA PHE A 8 -17.31 2.61 -14.28
C PHE A 8 -16.72 2.36 -15.67
N VAL A 9 -15.46 2.76 -15.80
CA VAL A 9 -14.60 2.44 -16.95
C VAL A 9 -13.57 1.43 -16.48
N PHE A 10 -13.50 0.30 -17.18
CA PHE A 10 -12.54 -0.76 -16.91
C PHE A 10 -11.35 -0.62 -17.86
N VAL A 11 -10.16 -0.48 -17.29
CA VAL A 11 -8.89 -0.45 -18.04
C VAL A 11 -8.25 -1.83 -17.92
N ASN A 12 -8.12 -2.55 -19.03
CA ASN A 12 -7.55 -3.88 -19.08
C ASN A 12 -6.29 -3.91 -19.96
N GLY A 13 -5.34 -4.76 -19.60
CA GLY A 13 -4.09 -4.95 -20.33
C GLY A 13 -2.98 -4.04 -19.82
N PHE A 14 -1.78 -4.60 -19.69
CA PHE A 14 -0.62 -3.90 -19.12
C PHE A 14 -0.36 -2.54 -19.77
N GLN A 15 -0.39 -2.49 -21.11
CA GLN A 15 -0.11 -1.26 -21.86
C GLN A 15 -1.09 -0.13 -21.52
N MET A 16 -2.39 -0.44 -21.44
CA MET A 16 -3.43 0.54 -21.13
C MET A 16 -3.39 0.96 -19.66
N VAL A 17 -3.14 0.01 -18.75
CA VAL A 17 -2.99 0.32 -17.32
C VAL A 17 -1.79 1.24 -17.10
N LYS A 18 -0.66 0.98 -17.77
CA LYS A 18 0.52 1.84 -17.71
C LYS A 18 0.23 3.23 -18.28
N GLU A 19 -0.44 3.29 -19.42
CA GLU A 19 -0.82 4.57 -20.04
C GLU A 19 -1.66 5.42 -19.08
N VAL A 20 -2.71 4.85 -18.50
CA VAL A 20 -3.64 5.58 -17.62
C VAL A 20 -2.98 5.97 -16.29
N LEU A 21 -2.26 5.05 -15.64
CA LEU A 21 -1.73 5.29 -14.29
C LEU A 21 -0.36 5.98 -14.25
N VAL A 22 0.44 5.86 -15.30
CA VAL A 22 1.80 6.42 -15.33
C VAL A 22 1.88 7.61 -16.28
N ASN A 23 1.51 7.41 -17.54
CA ASN A 23 1.68 8.46 -18.57
C ASN A 23 0.64 9.57 -18.41
N GLN A 24 -0.59 9.22 -18.04
CA GLN A 24 -1.70 10.14 -17.77
C GLN A 24 -2.01 10.27 -16.28
N GLY A 25 -1.06 9.90 -15.41
CA GLY A 25 -1.28 9.77 -13.98
C GLY A 25 -1.93 11.00 -13.33
N GLU A 26 -1.52 12.22 -13.72
CA GLU A 26 -2.10 13.48 -13.19
C GLU A 26 -3.62 13.62 -13.44
N ASN A 27 -4.14 13.04 -14.52
CA ASN A 27 -5.58 13.06 -14.84
C ASN A 27 -6.39 12.06 -14.02
N PHE A 28 -5.73 11.05 -13.44
CA PHE A 28 -6.35 9.93 -12.73
C PHE A 28 -5.85 9.81 -11.27
N LEU A 29 -5.38 10.92 -10.68
CA LEU A 29 -4.90 10.93 -9.29
C LEU A 29 -6.03 10.85 -8.26
N ASP A 30 -7.20 11.35 -8.62
CA ASP A 30 -8.29 11.52 -7.68
C ASP A 30 -8.92 10.18 -7.27
N ARG A 31 -9.29 10.11 -5.99
CA ARG A 31 -10.03 9.02 -5.37
C ARG A 31 -11.52 9.22 -5.65
N PRO A 32 -12.22 8.21 -6.20
CA PRO A 32 -13.66 8.30 -6.40
C PRO A 32 -14.37 8.37 -5.04
N GLU A 33 -15.40 9.20 -4.96
CA GLU A 33 -16.23 9.33 -3.76
C GLU A 33 -17.11 8.09 -3.60
N LYS A 34 -16.76 7.25 -2.62
CA LYS A 34 -17.56 6.07 -2.26
C LYS A 34 -18.35 6.37 -0.98
N PRO A 35 -19.59 5.87 -0.86
CA PRO A 35 -20.40 6.09 0.35
C PRO A 35 -19.68 5.71 1.66
N LEU A 36 -18.93 4.60 1.65
CA LEU A 36 -18.14 4.17 2.82
C LEU A 36 -17.00 5.14 3.17
N ASP A 37 -16.34 5.73 2.18
CA ASP A 37 -15.24 6.68 2.43
C ASP A 37 -15.76 7.98 3.05
N LEU A 38 -16.97 8.39 2.67
CA LEU A 38 -17.65 9.52 3.29
C LEU A 38 -18.04 9.24 4.74
N GLU A 39 -18.60 8.06 5.01
CA GLU A 39 -19.06 7.70 6.35
C GLU A 39 -17.89 7.54 7.34
N VAL A 40 -16.80 6.89 6.91
CA VAL A 40 -15.66 6.59 7.78
C VAL A 40 -14.66 7.74 7.85
N PHE A 41 -14.33 8.35 6.71
CA PHE A 41 -13.24 9.32 6.60
C PHE A 41 -13.71 10.73 6.24
N ASN A 42 -14.96 10.91 5.84
CA ASN A 42 -15.52 12.19 5.38
C ASN A 42 -14.61 12.86 4.31
N SER A 43 -14.07 12.06 3.39
CA SER A 43 -13.14 12.50 2.34
C SER A 43 -11.86 13.19 2.86
N ARG A 44 -11.43 12.86 4.09
CA ARG A 44 -10.21 13.37 4.72
C ARG A 44 -9.15 12.29 4.85
N GLY A 45 -7.93 12.73 5.13
CA GLY A 45 -6.80 11.85 5.37
C GLY A 45 -6.11 11.38 4.09
N LEU A 46 -5.02 10.64 4.28
CA LEU A 46 -4.11 10.29 3.20
C LEU A 46 -4.77 9.41 2.13
N VAL A 47 -5.69 8.52 2.53
CA VAL A 47 -6.29 7.53 1.62
C VAL A 47 -7.47 8.08 0.83
N SER A 48 -8.28 8.95 1.43
CA SER A 48 -9.59 9.36 0.90
C SER A 48 -9.67 10.83 0.46
N SER A 49 -8.66 11.65 0.74
CA SER A 49 -8.64 13.05 0.28
C SER A 49 -8.11 13.20 -1.16
N ASN A 50 -8.43 14.33 -1.79
CA ASN A 50 -7.98 14.70 -3.15
C ASN A 50 -7.31 16.08 -3.18
N GLY A 51 -6.75 16.43 -4.34
CA GLY A 51 -6.21 17.75 -4.61
C GLY A 51 -5.06 18.18 -3.69
N HIS A 52 -5.08 19.44 -3.25
CA HIS A 52 -3.98 20.02 -2.47
C HIS A 52 -3.80 19.34 -1.10
N THR A 53 -4.90 19.01 -0.43
CA THR A 53 -4.90 18.34 0.88
C THR A 53 -4.15 17.01 0.81
N TRP A 54 -4.48 16.17 -0.16
CA TRP A 54 -3.80 14.90 -0.38
C TRP A 54 -2.31 15.10 -0.67
N LYS A 55 -1.97 16.03 -1.59
CA LYS A 55 -0.56 16.31 -1.95
C LYS A 55 0.28 16.71 -0.72
N GLN A 56 -0.26 17.52 0.18
CA GLN A 56 0.43 17.93 1.41
C GLN A 56 0.57 16.77 2.40
N GLN A 57 -0.52 16.05 2.69
CA GLN A 57 -0.52 14.94 3.63
C GLN A 57 0.42 13.82 3.18
N ARG A 58 0.41 13.50 1.89
CA ARG A 58 1.33 12.55 1.27
C ARG A 58 2.78 12.94 1.43
N ARG A 59 3.13 14.19 1.13
CA ARG A 59 4.51 14.69 1.30
C ARG A 59 4.97 14.56 2.75
N PHE A 60 4.12 14.99 3.68
CA PHE A 60 4.40 14.89 5.10
C PHE A 60 4.58 13.44 5.55
N ALA A 61 3.63 12.56 5.24
CA ALA A 61 3.67 11.15 5.62
C ALA A 61 4.92 10.44 5.08
N LEU A 62 5.25 10.63 3.79
CA LEU A 62 6.43 10.01 3.19
C LEU A 62 7.73 10.52 3.80
N SER A 63 7.81 11.81 4.13
CA SER A 63 8.98 12.37 4.83
C SER A 63 9.14 11.74 6.21
N THR A 64 8.06 11.71 6.98
CA THR A 64 8.02 11.16 8.33
C THR A 64 8.34 9.66 8.34
N LEU A 65 7.78 8.87 7.42
CA LEU A 65 8.06 7.44 7.29
C LEU A 65 9.53 7.17 6.96
N ARG A 66 10.16 7.97 6.07
CA ARG A 66 11.61 7.86 5.79
C ARG A 66 12.46 8.19 7.02
N ASN A 67 12.02 9.13 7.85
CA ASN A 67 12.67 9.44 9.12
C ASN A 67 12.56 8.26 10.10
N PHE A 68 11.42 7.58 10.13
CA PHE A 68 11.22 6.34 10.90
C PHE A 68 11.88 5.08 10.30
N GLY A 69 12.60 5.20 9.19
CA GLY A 69 13.39 4.11 8.64
C GLY A 69 12.74 3.38 7.47
N LEU A 70 11.66 3.90 6.88
CA LEU A 70 11.15 3.39 5.60
C LEU A 70 12.26 3.42 4.55
N GLY A 71 12.56 2.24 3.99
CA GLY A 71 13.66 2.04 3.03
C GLY A 71 15.05 1.91 3.66
N LYS A 72 15.14 1.77 4.99
CA LYS A 72 16.39 1.54 5.73
C LYS A 72 16.34 0.18 6.42
N ARG A 73 17.52 -0.38 6.70
CA ARG A 73 17.70 -1.65 7.43
C ARG A 73 17.06 -1.63 8.83
N SER A 74 17.00 -0.47 9.48
CA SER A 74 16.39 -0.33 10.81
C SER A 74 14.91 -0.72 10.85
N LEU A 75 14.15 -0.45 9.79
CA LEU A 75 12.74 -0.88 9.72
C LEU A 75 12.64 -2.35 9.36
N GLU A 76 13.53 -2.86 8.52
CA GLU A 76 13.60 -4.30 8.20
C GLU A 76 13.84 -5.14 9.44
N GLU A 77 14.78 -4.75 10.30
CA GLU A 77 15.07 -5.43 11.56
C GLU A 77 13.85 -5.44 12.49
N ARG A 78 13.11 -4.33 12.56
CA ARG A 78 11.86 -4.26 13.34
C ARG A 78 10.77 -5.19 12.77
N ILE A 79 10.63 -5.26 11.44
CA ILE A 79 9.67 -6.18 10.81
C ILE A 79 10.04 -7.63 11.10
N GLN A 80 11.33 -7.98 11.05
CA GLN A 80 11.81 -9.32 11.36
C GLN A 80 11.53 -9.70 12.82
N GLU A 81 11.73 -8.77 13.75
CA GLU A 81 11.39 -8.94 15.17
C GLU A 81 9.88 -9.24 15.36
N GLU A 82 8.99 -8.45 14.74
CA GLU A 82 7.54 -8.70 14.80
C GLU A 82 7.14 -10.05 14.16
N CYS A 83 7.80 -10.46 13.06
CA CYS A 83 7.58 -11.78 12.47
C CYS A 83 8.00 -12.93 13.40
N GLN A 84 9.08 -12.76 14.18
CA GLN A 84 9.49 -13.75 15.18
C GLN A 84 8.46 -13.84 16.31
N TYR A 85 7.99 -12.70 16.83
CA TYR A 85 6.92 -12.68 17.82
C TYR A 85 5.65 -13.36 17.33
N LEU A 86 5.23 -13.08 16.08
CA LEU A 86 4.07 -13.73 15.48
C LEU A 86 4.25 -15.25 15.37
N THR A 87 5.44 -15.71 14.95
CA THR A 87 5.73 -17.14 14.80
C THR A 87 5.70 -17.85 16.16
N ASN A 88 6.25 -17.21 17.20
CA ASN A 88 6.22 -17.74 18.56
C ASN A 88 4.79 -17.84 19.08
N ALA A 89 3.99 -16.79 18.95
CA ALA A 89 2.59 -16.79 19.37
C ALA A 89 1.77 -17.91 18.69
N LEU A 90 1.97 -18.12 17.39
CA LEU A 90 1.33 -19.22 16.66
C LEU A 90 1.81 -20.60 17.11
N GLY A 91 3.09 -20.74 17.48
CA GLY A 91 3.66 -21.98 17.99
C GLY A 91 3.18 -22.32 19.40
N GLU A 92 2.85 -21.32 20.21
CA GLU A 92 2.27 -21.51 21.55
C GLU A 92 0.80 -21.93 21.50
N GLU A 93 0.03 -21.45 20.52
CA GLU A 93 -1.36 -21.88 20.32
C GLU A 93 -1.50 -23.28 19.70
N GLN A 94 -0.48 -23.76 18.96
CA GLN A 94 -0.46 -25.10 18.36
C GLN A 94 0.54 -25.99 19.08
N GLY A 95 0.05 -26.85 19.99
CA GLY A 95 0.86 -27.90 20.62
C GLY A 95 1.72 -28.66 19.58
N GLU A 96 3.04 -28.62 19.78
CA GLU A 96 4.11 -29.34 19.05
C GLU A 96 3.85 -29.72 17.59
N ALA A 97 3.53 -28.74 16.73
CA ALA A 97 3.85 -28.77 15.29
C ALA A 97 3.59 -27.39 14.64
N GLY A 98 4.11 -26.32 15.22
CA GLY A 98 4.03 -24.99 14.59
C GLY A 98 4.64 -24.99 13.17
N PRO A 99 4.09 -24.23 12.21
CA PRO A 99 4.59 -24.21 10.85
C PRO A 99 6.05 -23.81 10.86
N LYS A 100 6.94 -24.69 10.36
CA LYS A 100 8.35 -24.39 10.16
C LYS A 100 8.46 -23.35 9.06
N VAL A 101 8.38 -22.10 9.47
CA VAL A 101 8.81 -20.95 8.69
C VAL A 101 10.30 -21.15 8.46
N SER A 102 10.66 -21.65 7.28
CA SER A 102 12.03 -21.62 6.82
C SER A 102 12.56 -20.20 6.98
N SER A 103 13.78 -20.03 7.46
CA SER A 103 14.52 -18.76 7.47
C SER A 103 14.64 -18.08 6.10
N HIS A 104 14.11 -18.73 5.05
CA HIS A 104 13.85 -18.19 3.73
C HIS A 104 12.37 -17.88 3.45
N MET A 105 11.57 -17.58 4.47
CA MET A 105 10.49 -16.62 4.26
C MET A 105 11.19 -15.30 3.93
N ASN A 106 11.46 -15.13 2.64
CA ASN A 106 11.04 -13.93 1.97
C ASN A 106 9.55 -13.77 2.34
N ALA A 107 9.30 -13.22 3.54
CA ALA A 107 8.12 -12.41 3.74
C ALA A 107 8.06 -11.58 2.47
N CYS A 108 6.89 -11.53 1.85
CA CYS A 108 6.62 -10.60 0.79
C CYS A 108 6.64 -9.17 1.38
N VAL A 109 7.68 -8.81 2.13
CA VAL A 109 8.26 -7.48 2.09
C VAL A 109 8.56 -7.31 0.61
N LEU A 110 7.79 -6.45 -0.05
CA LEU A 110 8.17 -5.86 -1.31
C LEU A 110 9.50 -5.12 -1.11
N VAL A 111 10.60 -5.87 -1.03
CA VAL A 111 11.95 -5.42 -1.31
C VAL A 111 11.94 -5.11 -2.80
N PRO A 112 12.41 -3.93 -3.21
CA PRO A 112 12.06 -3.35 -4.49
C PRO A 112 12.50 -4.28 -5.62
N ALA A 113 11.53 -4.77 -6.40
CA ALA A 113 11.81 -5.17 -7.76
C ALA A 113 12.57 -4.01 -8.41
N LYS A 114 13.64 -4.34 -9.14
CA LYS A 114 14.63 -3.44 -9.74
C LYS A 114 14.08 -2.48 -10.81
N ASN A 115 12.82 -2.10 -10.70
CA ASN A 115 12.11 -1.22 -11.61
C ASN A 115 11.56 -0.07 -10.78
N HIS A 116 12.00 1.15 -11.09
CA HIS A 116 11.59 2.42 -10.50
C HIS A 116 10.05 2.66 -10.46
N LEU A 117 9.27 1.77 -11.09
CA LEU A 117 7.81 1.81 -11.19
C LEU A 117 7.08 1.12 -10.02
N SER A 118 7.68 0.13 -9.34
CA SER A 118 6.98 -0.67 -8.31
C SER A 118 6.82 0.07 -6.98
N LEU A 119 7.81 0.88 -6.60
CA LEU A 119 7.70 1.78 -5.44
C LEU A 119 6.68 2.90 -5.68
N GLN A 120 6.51 3.30 -6.95
CA GLN A 120 5.55 4.33 -7.30
C GLN A 120 4.12 3.83 -7.08
N LEU A 121 3.83 2.56 -7.41
CA LEU A 121 2.50 1.96 -7.24
C LEU A 121 2.08 1.87 -5.77
N VAL A 122 2.93 1.32 -4.89
CA VAL A 122 2.62 1.18 -3.44
C VAL A 122 2.40 2.54 -2.80
N LEU A 123 3.17 3.54 -3.22
CA LEU A 123 2.93 4.89 -2.74
C LEU A 123 1.66 5.46 -3.38
N THR A 124 1.41 5.36 -4.69
CA THR A 124 0.18 5.94 -5.29
C THR A 124 -1.13 5.34 -4.79
N THR A 125 -1.09 4.14 -4.18
CA THR A 125 -2.27 3.51 -3.54
C THR A 125 -2.52 4.00 -2.10
N PHE A 126 -1.62 4.82 -1.53
CA PHE A 126 -1.88 5.65 -0.34
C PHE A 126 -1.81 7.14 -0.70
#